data_AF-A0A9J7D7W4-F1
#
_entry.id   AF-A0A9J7D7W4-F1
#
_cell.length_a   1.000
_cell.length_b   1.000
_cell.length_c   1.000
_cell.angle_alpha   90.00
_cell.angle_beta   90.00
_cell.angle_gamma   90.00
#
_symmetry.space_group_name_H-M   'P 1'
#
loop_
_entity.id
_entity.type
_entity.pdbx_description
1 polymer ?
#
loop_
_entity_poly.entity_id
_entity_poly.type
_entity_poly.pdbx_seq_one_letter_code
_entity_poly.pdbx_strand_id
1 'polypeptide(L)'
;MLNLVLGVLSGEFSNERNRVERRMEFQKCRFKTMFQTAMVSYLDWITEAEEVILAEERTTEEERMHIMEARRRNAAKRKKLKSLGKSKSTDTEEEEGEEDYGDDGYLKTRSKPQGSCTGFWRIEKSFRYWIRKTVKKQWFYWFVIVLVFLNTVCVAVEHYGQPPYLSDFLYYAEFVFLGLFMSEMFIKIYAMGPRIYFESSFNRFDCVVISGSIFEVIWSEVKGGSFGLSVLRALRLLRIFKVTKYWSSLRNLVISLLNSMRSIISLLFLLFLFILIFALLGMQLFGGQFNFSTETPETNFNTFPIALLTVFQILTGEDWNEVMYQGIISQGGAKRGMIYSV
;
A
#
# COMPACT_ATOMS: atom_id res chain seq x y z
N MET A 1 4.01 37.87 -25.48
CA MET A 1 3.30 37.98 -24.18
C MET A 1 3.45 36.71 -23.35
N LEU A 2 2.98 35.55 -23.82
CA LEU A 2 2.97 34.30 -23.03
C LEU A 2 4.37 33.83 -22.58
N ASN A 3 5.39 33.90 -23.46
CA ASN A 3 6.78 33.59 -23.10
C ASN A 3 7.38 34.55 -22.06
N LEU A 4 6.94 35.81 -22.06
CA LEU A 4 7.40 36.81 -21.10
C LEU A 4 6.80 36.54 -19.72
N VAL A 5 5.50 36.22 -19.66
CA VAL A 5 4.80 35.85 -18.42
C VAL A 5 5.36 34.56 -17.84
N LEU A 6 5.61 33.55 -18.67
CA LEU A 6 6.26 32.30 -18.24
C LEU A 6 7.69 32.54 -17.74
N GLY A 7 8.45 33.42 -18.38
CA GLY A 7 9.80 33.80 -17.94
C GLY A 7 9.80 34.49 -16.58
N VAL A 8 8.89 35.44 -16.35
CA VAL A 8 8.76 36.15 -15.07
C VAL A 8 8.29 35.20 -13.96
N LEU A 9 7.28 34.37 -14.22
CA LEU A 9 6.81 33.37 -13.26
C LEU A 9 7.91 32.36 -12.92
N SER A 10 8.66 31.87 -13.91
CA SER A 10 9.80 30.98 -13.68
C SER A 10 10.88 31.64 -12.82
N GLY A 11 11.14 32.93 -13.03
CA GLY A 11 12.06 33.72 -12.20
C GLY A 11 11.58 33.87 -10.76
N GLU A 12 10.30 34.19 -10.55
CA GLU A 12 9.70 34.31 -9.22
C GLU A 12 9.67 32.97 -8.48
N PHE A 13 9.27 31.88 -9.14
CA PHE A 13 9.29 30.54 -8.55
C PHE A 13 10.71 30.08 -8.19
N SER A 14 11.72 30.42 -9.00
CA SER A 14 13.13 30.13 -8.68
C SER A 14 13.60 30.92 -7.46
N ASN A 15 13.28 32.22 -7.40
CA ASN A 15 13.63 33.07 -6.26
C ASN A 15 12.93 32.64 -4.97
N GLU A 16 11.66 32.25 -5.03
CA GLU A 16 10.91 31.78 -3.87
C GLU A 16 11.39 30.39 -3.42
N ARG A 17 11.71 29.47 -4.35
CA ARG A 17 12.36 28.19 -4.02
C ARG A 17 13.68 28.42 -3.28
N ASN A 18 14.53 29.32 -3.77
CA ASN A 18 15.79 29.68 -3.11
C ASN A 18 15.56 30.31 -1.72
N ARG A 19 14.41 30.95 -1.49
CA ARG A 19 14.05 31.56 -0.20
C ARG A 19 13.53 30.53 0.80
N VAL A 20 12.75 29.56 0.33
CA VAL A 20 12.19 28.45 1.12
C VAL A 20 13.26 27.42 1.50
N GLU A 21 14.18 27.09 0.60
CA GLU A 21 15.34 26.22 0.90
C GLU A 21 16.21 26.76 2.05
N ARG A 22 16.21 28.09 2.25
CA ARG A 22 17.04 28.78 3.26
C ARG A 22 16.44 28.84 4.67
N ARG A 23 15.16 28.48 4.89
CA ARG A 23 14.51 28.71 6.20
C ARG A 23 13.98 27.43 6.81
N MET A 24 14.63 26.92 7.85
CA MET A 24 14.19 25.97 8.91
C MET A 24 13.29 24.75 8.58
N GLU A 25 12.28 24.86 7.73
CA GLU A 25 11.39 23.77 7.30
C GLU A 25 12.11 22.71 6.47
N PHE A 26 13.06 23.11 5.62
CA PHE A 26 13.95 22.17 4.93
C PHE A 26 14.77 21.35 5.93
N GLN A 27 15.35 22.00 6.95
CA GLN A 27 16.11 21.31 8.00
C GLN A 27 15.21 20.40 8.83
N LYS A 28 13.99 20.83 9.18
CA LYS A 28 13.00 19.99 9.89
C LYS A 28 12.57 18.78 9.06
N CYS A 29 12.30 18.95 7.77
CA CYS A 29 11.92 17.87 6.86
C CYS A 29 13.07 16.87 6.68
N ARG A 30 14.30 17.37 6.47
CA ARG A 30 15.52 16.57 6.39
C ARG A 30 15.77 15.79 7.68
N PHE A 31 15.64 16.44 8.85
CA PHE A 31 15.82 15.79 10.14
C PHE A 31 14.79 14.68 10.36
N LYS A 32 13.50 14.91 10.08
CA LYS A 32 12.46 13.87 10.16
C LYS A 32 12.77 12.67 9.26
N THR A 33 13.19 12.94 8.03
CA THR A 33 13.54 11.89 7.06
C THR A 33 14.78 11.09 7.51
N MET A 34 15.80 11.78 8.03
CA MET A 34 17.02 11.15 8.59
C MET A 34 16.69 10.30 9.82
N PHE A 35 15.88 10.81 10.74
CA PHE A 35 15.46 10.10 11.94
C PHE A 35 14.67 8.82 11.57
N GLN A 36 13.74 8.91 10.63
CA GLN A 36 12.95 7.77 10.18
C GLN A 36 13.83 6.70 9.51
N THR A 37 14.80 7.13 8.68
CA THR A 37 15.77 6.21 8.06
C THR A 37 16.63 5.52 9.12
N ALA A 38 17.10 6.26 10.13
CA ALA A 38 17.88 5.70 11.22
C ALA A 38 17.08 4.68 12.04
N MET A 39 15.83 4.98 12.39
CA MET A 39 14.97 4.03 13.11
C MET A 39 14.77 2.73 12.33
N VAL A 40 14.54 2.80 11.02
CA VAL A 40 14.40 1.59 10.18
C VAL A 40 15.69 0.75 10.22
N SER A 41 16.86 1.39 10.08
CA SER A 41 18.15 0.68 10.19
C SER A 41 18.35 0.01 11.55
N TYR A 42 18.00 0.68 12.66
CA TYR A 42 18.07 0.07 13.99
C TYR A 42 17.15 -1.15 14.13
N LEU A 43 15.96 -1.08 13.54
CA LEU A 43 14.99 -2.18 13.55
C LEU A 43 15.51 -3.37 12.74
N ASP A 44 16.17 -3.12 11.61
CA ASP A 44 16.84 -4.16 10.82
C ASP A 44 17.98 -4.83 11.61
N TRP A 45 18.80 -4.07 12.36
CA TRP A 45 19.83 -4.65 13.24
C TRP A 45 19.25 -5.51 14.36
N ILE A 46 18.14 -5.08 14.98
CA ILE A 46 17.45 -5.88 16.00
C ILE A 46 16.95 -7.19 15.39
N THR A 47 16.37 -7.14 14.18
CA THR A 47 15.94 -8.37 13.51
C THR A 47 17.11 -9.27 13.18
N GLU A 48 18.24 -8.75 12.68
CA GLU A 48 19.46 -9.52 12.38
C GLU A 48 19.99 -10.23 13.63
N ALA A 49 20.03 -9.51 14.77
CA ALA A 49 20.42 -10.10 16.05
C ALA A 49 19.47 -11.22 16.49
N GLU A 50 18.16 -11.07 16.28
CA GLU A 50 17.19 -12.15 16.52
C GLU A 50 17.45 -13.37 15.60
N GLU A 51 17.91 -13.17 14.36
CA GLU A 51 18.27 -14.27 13.44
C GLU A 51 19.47 -15.08 13.96
N VAL A 52 20.52 -14.38 14.40
CA VAL A 52 21.74 -15.02 14.92
C VAL A 52 21.41 -15.85 16.16
N ILE A 53 20.61 -15.29 17.08
CA ILE A 53 20.18 -16.00 18.30
C ILE A 53 19.38 -17.27 17.96
N LEU A 54 18.46 -17.19 16.99
CA LEU A 54 17.67 -18.35 16.56
C LEU A 54 18.49 -19.40 15.81
N ALA A 55 19.58 -18.99 15.14
CA ALA A 55 20.51 -19.91 14.50
C ALA A 55 21.39 -20.62 15.54
N GLU A 56 21.90 -19.88 16.54
CA GLU A 56 22.72 -20.41 17.63
C GLU A 56 21.94 -21.34 18.57
N GLU A 57 20.65 -21.05 18.84
CA GLU A 57 19.76 -21.98 19.54
C GLU A 57 19.54 -23.30 18.75
N ARG A 58 19.60 -23.26 17.41
CA ARG A 58 19.47 -24.47 16.58
C ARG A 58 20.73 -25.32 16.59
N THR A 59 21.90 -24.71 16.41
CA THR A 59 23.18 -25.44 16.44
C THR A 59 23.38 -26.11 17.80
N THR A 60 23.06 -25.42 18.90
CA THR A 60 23.13 -26.00 20.24
C THR A 60 22.14 -27.15 20.48
N GLU A 61 20.96 -27.16 19.85
CA GLU A 61 20.03 -28.30 19.92
C GLU A 61 20.48 -29.50 19.09
N GLU A 62 21.00 -29.28 17.89
CA GLU A 62 21.59 -30.32 17.05
C GLU A 62 22.81 -30.95 17.74
N GLU A 63 23.70 -30.13 18.31
CA GLU A 63 24.83 -30.59 19.12
C GLU A 63 24.37 -31.37 20.36
N ARG A 64 23.34 -30.90 21.09
CA ARG A 64 22.75 -31.63 22.22
C ARG A 64 22.18 -32.99 21.80
N MET A 65 21.49 -33.04 20.66
CA MET A 65 20.94 -34.29 20.10
C MET A 65 22.07 -35.26 19.72
N HIS A 66 23.12 -34.78 19.06
CA HIS A 66 24.31 -35.58 18.73
C HIS A 66 25.01 -36.14 19.98
N ILE A 67 25.18 -35.33 21.02
CA ILE A 67 25.78 -35.76 22.29
C ILE A 67 24.89 -36.82 22.97
N MET A 68 23.56 -36.63 22.97
CA MET A 68 22.62 -37.56 23.57
C MET A 68 22.58 -38.90 22.81
N GLU A 69 22.66 -38.85 21.48
CA GLU A 69 22.70 -40.04 20.63
C GLU A 69 24.03 -40.80 20.78
N ALA A 70 25.15 -40.08 20.90
CA ALA A 70 26.45 -40.65 21.22
C ALA A 70 26.45 -41.33 22.59
N ARG A 71 25.85 -40.69 23.61
CA ARG A 71 25.66 -41.29 24.95
C ARG A 71 24.79 -42.55 24.90
N ARG A 72 23.69 -42.55 24.13
CA ARG A 72 22.83 -43.74 23.93
C ARG A 72 23.59 -44.89 23.24
N ARG A 73 24.36 -44.59 22.19
CA ARG A 73 25.19 -45.59 21.50
C ARG A 73 26.26 -46.18 22.42
N ASN A 74 26.91 -45.36 23.24
CA ASN A 74 27.91 -45.82 24.21
C ASN A 74 27.28 -46.65 25.34
N ALA A 75 26.09 -46.27 25.83
CA ALA A 75 25.35 -47.06 26.81
C ALA A 75 24.89 -48.42 26.24
N ALA A 76 24.43 -48.46 24.98
CA ALA A 76 24.07 -49.70 24.29
C ALA A 76 25.28 -50.61 24.07
N LYS A 77 26.44 -50.05 23.68
CA LYS A 77 27.70 -50.80 23.59
C LYS A 77 28.12 -51.39 24.94
N ARG A 78 28.06 -50.62 26.04
CA ARG A 78 28.36 -51.15 27.40
C ARG A 78 27.41 -52.28 27.82
N LYS A 79 26.10 -52.17 27.51
CA LYS A 79 25.14 -53.26 27.78
C LYS A 79 25.44 -54.52 26.96
N LYS A 80 25.81 -54.37 25.69
CA LYS A 80 26.17 -55.49 24.80
C LYS A 80 27.49 -56.15 25.23
N LEU A 81 28.47 -55.38 25.71
CA LEU A 81 29.71 -55.92 26.24
C LEU A 81 29.48 -56.71 27.55
N LYS A 82 28.60 -56.20 28.44
CA LYS A 82 28.17 -56.91 29.65
C LYS A 82 27.38 -58.20 29.35
N SER A 83 26.62 -58.27 28.25
CA SER A 83 25.92 -59.49 27.85
C SER A 83 26.85 -60.52 27.18
N LEU A 84 27.87 -60.07 26.44
CA LEU A 84 28.89 -60.97 25.85
C LEU A 84 29.86 -61.54 26.90
N GLY A 85 30.09 -60.85 28.02
CA GLY A 85 30.93 -61.33 29.11
C GLY A 85 30.26 -62.33 30.07
N LYS A 86 28.96 -62.60 29.93
CA LYS A 86 28.20 -63.46 30.87
C LYS A 86 28.19 -64.95 30.50
N SER A 87 29.00 -65.36 29.53
CA SER A 87 29.18 -66.76 29.12
C SER A 87 30.60 -67.26 29.40
N LYS A 88 31.14 -67.02 30.60
CA LYS A 88 32.16 -67.89 31.22
C LYS A 88 32.30 -67.61 32.72
N SER A 89 32.23 -68.68 33.50
CA SER A 89 32.57 -68.82 34.93
C SER A 89 31.51 -68.46 35.97
N THR A 90 31.38 -69.43 36.89
CA THR A 90 30.60 -69.47 38.12
C THR A 90 31.31 -68.76 39.29
N ASP A 91 30.48 -68.43 40.29
CA ASP A 91 30.73 -68.17 41.72
C ASP A 91 31.14 -66.79 42.27
N THR A 92 30.46 -66.51 43.39
CA THR A 92 30.70 -65.63 44.55
C THR A 92 30.38 -64.12 44.50
N GLU A 93 29.71 -63.72 45.58
CA GLU A 93 29.23 -62.40 45.98
C GLU A 93 30.38 -61.45 46.35
N GLU A 94 30.19 -60.14 46.16
CA GLU A 94 30.33 -59.07 47.18
C GLU A 94 30.27 -57.67 46.53
N GLU A 95 29.72 -56.73 47.28
CA GLU A 95 29.51 -55.31 46.96
C GLU A 95 30.81 -54.50 47.03
N GLU A 96 30.89 -53.37 46.30
CA GLU A 96 31.56 -52.14 46.78
C GLU A 96 31.16 -50.92 45.91
N GLY A 97 30.79 -49.82 46.59
CA GLY A 97 30.75 -48.43 46.05
C GLY A 97 32.19 -47.88 45.93
N GLU A 98 32.51 -46.63 45.61
CA GLU A 98 31.84 -45.36 45.29
C GLU A 98 32.66 -44.76 44.10
N GLU A 99 32.33 -43.64 43.46
CA GLU A 99 32.78 -42.32 43.91
C GLU A 99 31.94 -41.23 43.23
N ASP A 100 31.33 -40.43 44.08
CA ASP A 100 30.85 -39.09 43.84
C ASP A 100 32.06 -38.13 43.75
N TYR A 101 32.12 -37.33 42.69
CA TYR A 101 32.88 -36.09 42.64
C TYR A 101 31.91 -34.98 42.20
N GLY A 102 31.39 -34.23 43.18
CA GLY A 102 30.97 -32.84 42.98
C GLY A 102 32.19 -31.97 42.64
N ASP A 103 32.09 -30.71 42.22
CA ASP A 103 31.04 -29.71 42.09
C ASP A 103 31.64 -28.64 41.16
N ASP A 104 30.83 -27.90 40.43
CA ASP A 104 31.08 -26.49 40.13
C ASP A 104 29.84 -25.90 39.47
N GLY A 105 28.95 -25.43 40.34
CA GLY A 105 27.77 -24.68 39.95
C GLY A 105 28.12 -23.30 39.42
N TYR A 106 27.72 -23.01 38.17
CA TYR A 106 27.21 -21.69 37.77
C TYR A 106 26.35 -21.88 36.51
N LEU A 107 25.11 -22.31 36.69
CA LEU A 107 23.98 -21.92 35.83
C LEU A 107 22.71 -22.45 36.47
N LYS A 108 22.15 -21.61 37.35
CA LYS A 108 20.79 -21.71 37.88
C LYS A 108 19.84 -21.78 36.68
N THR A 109 19.57 -23.00 36.22
CA THR A 109 18.68 -23.24 35.09
C THR A 109 17.28 -23.00 35.60
N ARG A 110 16.82 -21.75 35.46
CA ARG A 110 15.44 -21.33 35.61
C ARG A 110 14.58 -22.38 34.92
N SER A 111 13.80 -23.15 35.68
CA SER A 111 12.91 -24.15 35.11
C SER A 111 11.95 -23.41 34.17
N LYS A 112 12.18 -23.55 32.86
CA LYS A 112 11.20 -23.14 31.86
C LYS A 112 10.09 -24.18 31.93
N PRO A 113 8.81 -23.78 32.03
CA PRO A 113 7.72 -24.73 32.08
C PRO A 113 7.73 -25.56 30.79
N GLN A 114 7.95 -26.86 30.98
CA GLN A 114 7.94 -27.87 29.93
C GLN A 114 6.49 -28.15 29.56
N GLY A 115 6.06 -27.67 28.40
CA GLY A 115 4.74 -27.93 27.85
C GLY A 115 4.77 -27.67 26.35
N SER A 116 4.13 -28.56 25.58
CA SER A 116 3.96 -28.56 24.11
C SER A 116 3.86 -27.18 23.43
N CYS A 117 3.30 -26.18 24.13
CA CYS A 117 3.23 -24.78 23.72
C CYS A 117 4.59 -24.12 23.41
N THR A 118 5.72 -24.54 24.01
CA THR A 118 7.04 -23.94 23.72
C THR A 118 7.60 -24.36 22.37
N GLY A 119 7.34 -25.60 21.94
CA GLY A 119 7.71 -26.11 20.61
C GLY A 119 6.86 -25.48 19.51
N PHE A 120 5.54 -25.37 19.72
CA PHE A 120 4.63 -24.69 18.80
C PHE A 120 5.00 -23.21 18.61
N TRP A 121 5.29 -22.49 19.71
CA TRP A 121 5.75 -21.09 19.65
C TRP A 121 7.08 -20.94 18.88
N ARG A 122 7.99 -21.91 18.99
CA ARG A 122 9.28 -21.89 18.28
C ARG A 122 9.12 -22.16 16.79
N ILE A 123 8.26 -23.10 16.41
CA ILE A 123 7.91 -23.38 15.02
C ILE A 123 7.19 -22.18 14.41
N GLU A 124 6.26 -21.55 15.13
CA GLU A 124 5.57 -20.33 14.70
C GLU A 124 6.54 -19.16 14.47
N LYS A 125 7.49 -18.94 15.39
CA LYS A 125 8.54 -17.92 15.23
C LYS A 125 9.43 -18.19 14.03
N SER A 126 9.84 -19.45 13.84
CA SER A 126 10.67 -19.88 12.71
C SER A 126 9.94 -19.74 11.37
N PHE A 127 8.64 -20.05 11.35
CA PHE A 127 7.80 -19.91 10.17
C PHE A 127 7.55 -18.45 9.82
N ARG A 128 7.23 -17.59 10.80
CA ARG A 128 7.16 -16.12 10.60
C ARG A 128 8.45 -15.56 10.04
N TYR A 129 9.58 -15.99 10.59
CA TYR A 129 10.89 -15.57 10.14
C TYR A 129 11.17 -15.99 8.68
N TRP A 130 10.93 -17.26 8.33
CA TRP A 130 11.09 -17.75 6.96
C TRP A 130 10.22 -16.96 5.98
N ILE A 131 8.97 -16.65 6.35
CA ILE A 131 8.07 -15.82 5.54
C ILE A 131 8.63 -14.39 5.38
N ARG A 132 9.13 -13.74 6.44
CA ARG A 132 9.77 -12.41 6.31
C ARG A 132 10.90 -12.44 5.29
N LYS A 133 11.75 -13.47 5.36
CA LYS A 133 12.86 -13.65 4.43
C LYS A 133 12.37 -13.81 2.99
N THR A 134 11.33 -14.62 2.77
CA THR A 134 10.70 -14.81 1.46
C THR A 134 10.11 -13.51 0.91
N VAL A 135 9.39 -12.73 1.73
CA VAL A 135 8.80 -11.44 1.32
C VAL A 135 9.87 -10.40 0.96
N LYS A 136 11.03 -10.43 1.62
CA LYS A 136 12.18 -9.54 1.31
C LYS A 136 12.96 -9.97 0.05
N LYS A 137 12.72 -11.16 -0.54
CA LYS A 137 13.44 -11.61 -1.74
C LYS A 137 13.00 -10.84 -2.99
N GLN A 138 13.95 -10.57 -3.88
CA GLN A 138 13.72 -9.92 -5.17
C GLN A 138 12.73 -10.68 -6.06
N TRP A 139 12.68 -12.01 -5.95
CA TRP A 139 11.73 -12.82 -6.71
C TRP A 139 10.28 -12.56 -6.30
N PHE A 140 10.00 -12.40 -5.00
CA PHE A 140 8.66 -12.06 -4.51
C PHE A 140 8.21 -10.68 -5.02
N TYR A 141 9.13 -9.72 -5.12
CA TYR A 141 8.90 -8.43 -5.74
C TYR A 141 8.46 -8.56 -7.20
N TRP A 142 9.22 -9.31 -8.03
CA TRP A 142 8.88 -9.52 -9.44
C TRP A 142 7.57 -10.29 -9.61
N PHE A 143 7.33 -11.30 -8.76
CA PHE A 143 6.08 -12.06 -8.75
C PHE A 143 4.86 -11.16 -8.59
N VAL A 144 4.85 -10.27 -7.59
CA VAL A 144 3.70 -9.37 -7.37
C VAL A 144 3.51 -8.41 -8.54
N ILE A 145 4.60 -7.89 -9.12
CA ILE A 145 4.51 -6.99 -10.28
C ILE A 145 3.90 -7.70 -11.48
N VAL A 146 4.33 -8.93 -11.75
CA VAL A 146 3.75 -9.74 -12.83
C VAL A 146 2.26 -9.97 -12.59
N LEU A 147 1.84 -10.24 -11.36
CA LEU A 147 0.41 -10.37 -11.03
C LEU A 147 -0.37 -9.07 -11.27
N VAL A 148 0.17 -7.92 -10.87
CA VAL A 148 -0.47 -6.62 -11.12
C VAL A 148 -0.55 -6.34 -12.62
N PHE A 149 0.51 -6.65 -13.38
CA PHE A 149 0.54 -6.49 -14.82
C PHE A 149 -0.51 -7.38 -15.51
N LEU A 150 -0.53 -8.68 -15.21
CA LEU A 150 -1.51 -9.61 -15.76
C LEU A 150 -2.94 -9.21 -15.42
N ASN A 151 -3.18 -8.77 -14.18
CA ASN A 151 -4.49 -8.24 -13.79
C ASN A 151 -4.88 -7.00 -14.61
N THR A 152 -3.93 -6.09 -14.85
CA THR A 152 -4.16 -4.90 -15.67
C THR A 152 -4.48 -5.26 -17.12
N VAL A 153 -3.80 -6.27 -17.68
CA VAL A 153 -4.10 -6.80 -19.02
C VAL A 153 -5.50 -7.37 -19.08
N CYS A 154 -5.94 -8.15 -18.07
CA CYS A 154 -7.31 -8.66 -18.03
C CYS A 154 -8.35 -7.53 -18.04
N VAL A 155 -8.12 -6.45 -17.29
CA VAL A 155 -9.01 -5.28 -17.30
C VAL A 155 -8.97 -4.56 -18.64
N ALA A 156 -7.81 -4.46 -19.29
CA ALA A 156 -7.67 -3.79 -20.58
C ALA A 156 -8.31 -4.56 -21.76
N VAL A 157 -8.48 -5.88 -21.63
CA VAL A 157 -9.10 -6.74 -22.65
C VAL A 157 -10.64 -6.64 -22.65
N GLU A 158 -11.24 -6.17 -21.54
CA GLU A 158 -12.69 -5.98 -21.43
C GLU A 158 -13.18 -4.96 -22.47
N HIS A 159 -14.11 -5.36 -23.35
CA HIS A 159 -14.63 -4.49 -24.41
C HIS A 159 -16.13 -4.68 -24.66
N TYR A 160 -16.75 -3.66 -25.25
CA TYR A 160 -18.16 -3.68 -25.62
C TYR A 160 -18.42 -4.73 -26.71
N GLY A 161 -19.44 -5.57 -26.52
CA GLY A 161 -19.81 -6.63 -27.48
C GLY A 161 -18.90 -7.86 -27.45
N GLN A 162 -18.13 -8.07 -26.38
CA GLN A 162 -17.21 -9.21 -26.26
C GLN A 162 -17.94 -10.56 -26.18
N PRO A 163 -17.30 -11.65 -26.67
CA PRO A 163 -17.94 -12.96 -26.67
C PRO A 163 -18.08 -13.55 -25.24
N PRO A 164 -19.06 -14.45 -25.01
CA PRO A 164 -19.38 -14.96 -23.68
C PRO A 164 -18.20 -15.66 -22.98
N TYR A 165 -17.43 -16.46 -23.73
CA TYR A 165 -16.27 -17.17 -23.19
C TYR A 165 -15.20 -16.23 -22.59
N LEU A 166 -15.05 -15.04 -23.17
CA LEU A 166 -14.09 -14.05 -22.69
C LEU A 166 -14.60 -13.41 -21.40
N SER A 167 -15.89 -13.08 -21.33
CA SER A 167 -16.53 -12.59 -20.11
C SER A 167 -16.38 -13.57 -18.96
N ASP A 168 -16.65 -14.86 -19.20
CA ASP A 168 -16.52 -15.92 -18.20
C ASP A 168 -15.07 -16.07 -17.72
N PHE A 169 -14.12 -16.09 -18.66
CA PHE A 169 -12.69 -16.15 -18.34
C PHE A 169 -12.25 -14.96 -17.47
N LEU A 170 -12.64 -13.73 -17.83
CA LEU A 170 -12.28 -12.52 -17.09
C LEU A 170 -12.91 -12.50 -15.69
N TYR A 171 -14.14 -13.00 -15.55
CA TYR A 171 -14.80 -13.19 -14.26
C TYR A 171 -14.00 -14.13 -13.35
N TYR A 172 -13.65 -15.33 -13.82
CA TYR A 172 -12.85 -16.26 -13.01
C TYR A 172 -11.44 -15.73 -12.71
N ALA A 173 -10.80 -15.09 -13.69
CA ALA A 173 -9.49 -14.46 -13.50
C ALA A 173 -9.51 -13.41 -12.39
N GLU A 174 -10.58 -12.62 -12.29
CA GLU A 174 -10.75 -11.62 -11.23
C GLU A 174 -10.76 -12.25 -9.84
N PHE A 175 -11.50 -13.35 -9.63
CA PHE A 175 -11.50 -14.09 -8.37
C PHE A 175 -10.12 -14.66 -8.05
N VAL A 176 -9.41 -15.20 -9.04
CA VAL A 176 -8.05 -15.73 -8.88
C VAL A 176 -7.09 -14.61 -8.45
N PHE A 177 -7.08 -13.47 -9.14
CA PHE A 177 -6.22 -12.34 -8.77
C PHE A 177 -6.58 -11.78 -7.38
N LEU A 178 -7.86 -11.70 -7.04
CA LEU A 178 -8.29 -11.27 -5.71
C LEU A 178 -7.75 -12.23 -4.64
N GLY A 179 -7.89 -13.53 -4.84
CA GLY A 179 -7.33 -14.54 -3.92
C GLY A 179 -5.81 -14.43 -3.78
N LEU A 180 -5.09 -14.24 -4.87
CA LEU A 180 -3.64 -14.05 -4.85
C LEU A 180 -3.23 -12.77 -4.10
N PHE A 181 -3.87 -11.63 -4.36
CA PHE A 181 -3.57 -10.39 -3.63
C PHE A 181 -3.98 -10.45 -2.15
N MET A 182 -5.08 -11.12 -1.84
CA MET A 182 -5.51 -11.36 -0.49
C MET A 182 -4.48 -12.21 0.27
N SER A 183 -3.99 -13.29 -0.35
CA SER A 183 -2.93 -14.12 0.24
C SER A 183 -1.62 -13.33 0.43
N GLU A 184 -1.22 -12.53 -0.55
CA GLU A 184 -0.07 -11.63 -0.46
C GLU A 184 -0.17 -10.69 0.75
N MET A 185 -1.35 -10.08 0.96
CA MET A 185 -1.62 -9.19 2.09
C MET A 185 -1.53 -9.94 3.42
N PHE A 186 -2.18 -11.10 3.55
CA PHE A 186 -2.13 -11.89 4.79
C PHE A 186 -0.72 -12.37 5.12
N ILE A 187 0.03 -12.83 4.11
CA ILE A 187 1.44 -13.22 4.25
C ILE A 187 2.26 -12.03 4.80
N LYS A 188 2.05 -10.82 4.27
CA LYS A 188 2.74 -9.61 4.73
C LYS A 188 2.37 -9.20 6.16
N ILE A 189 1.07 -9.24 6.51
CA ILE A 189 0.58 -8.91 7.85
C ILE A 189 1.16 -9.91 8.87
N TYR A 190 1.16 -11.20 8.53
CA TYR A 190 1.71 -12.24 9.39
C TYR A 190 3.23 -12.15 9.54
N ALA A 191 3.95 -11.79 8.47
CA ALA A 191 5.41 -11.66 8.48
C ALA A 191 5.89 -10.47 9.32
N MET A 192 5.37 -9.27 9.06
CA MET A 192 5.82 -8.02 9.68
C MET A 192 5.10 -7.71 11.00
N GLY A 193 3.94 -8.33 11.22
CA GLY A 193 3.02 -7.96 12.28
C GLY A 193 2.10 -6.81 11.87
N PRO A 194 0.88 -6.74 12.43
CA PRO A 194 -0.15 -5.78 12.00
C PRO A 194 0.29 -4.32 12.23
N ARG A 195 0.96 -4.02 13.35
CA ARG A 195 1.35 -2.64 13.68
C ARG A 195 2.31 -2.03 12.66
N ILE A 196 3.37 -2.76 12.29
CA ILE A 196 4.36 -2.32 11.29
C ILE A 196 3.73 -2.30 9.89
N TYR A 197 2.83 -3.24 9.59
CA TYR A 197 2.10 -3.26 8.33
C TYR A 197 1.30 -1.96 8.12
N PHE A 198 0.50 -1.54 9.11
CA PHE A 198 -0.36 -0.35 9.02
C PHE A 198 0.39 0.98 9.14
N GLU A 199 1.65 0.99 9.54
CA GLU A 199 2.48 2.21 9.56
C GLU A 199 2.83 2.67 8.14
N SER A 200 2.99 1.73 7.20
CA SER A 200 3.29 2.03 5.80
C SER A 200 2.05 2.48 5.02
N SER A 201 2.08 3.71 4.49
CA SER A 201 0.97 4.25 3.66
C SER A 201 0.63 3.38 2.45
N PHE A 202 1.62 2.74 1.80
CA PHE A 202 1.37 1.86 0.66
C PHE A 202 0.70 0.53 1.06
N ASN A 203 1.02 0.01 2.24
CA ASN A 203 0.36 -1.19 2.77
C ASN A 203 -1.08 -0.88 3.22
N ARG A 204 -1.32 0.31 3.79
CA ARG A 204 -2.67 0.79 4.07
C ARG A 204 -3.51 0.90 2.79
N PHE A 205 -2.94 1.48 1.73
CA PHE A 205 -3.60 1.54 0.43
C PHE A 205 -3.96 0.14 -0.09
N ASP A 206 -3.03 -0.81 -0.04
CA ASP A 206 -3.27 -2.20 -0.45
C ASP A 206 -4.42 -2.85 0.33
N CYS A 207 -4.47 -2.63 1.65
CA CYS A 207 -5.56 -3.10 2.50
C CYS A 207 -6.92 -2.51 2.09
N VAL A 208 -6.97 -1.22 1.77
CA VAL A 208 -8.20 -0.55 1.31
C VAL A 208 -8.64 -1.14 -0.02
N VAL A 209 -7.72 -1.31 -0.98
CA VAL A 209 -8.04 -1.89 -2.29
C VAL A 209 -8.59 -3.31 -2.15
N ILE A 210 -7.94 -4.18 -1.36
CA ILE A 210 -8.39 -5.56 -1.16
C ILE A 210 -9.73 -5.60 -0.43
N SER A 211 -9.93 -4.75 0.59
CA SER A 211 -11.21 -4.67 1.30
C SER A 211 -12.36 -4.21 0.38
N GLY A 212 -12.09 -3.25 -0.52
CA GLY A 212 -13.06 -2.80 -1.53
C GLY A 212 -13.45 -3.91 -2.50
N SER A 213 -12.48 -4.71 -2.97
CA SER A 213 -12.75 -5.86 -3.84
C SER A 213 -13.50 -7.00 -3.14
N ILE A 214 -13.23 -7.26 -1.86
CA ILE A 214 -14.02 -8.23 -1.08
C ILE A 214 -15.44 -7.71 -0.91
N PHE A 215 -15.61 -6.43 -0.58
CA PHE A 215 -16.91 -5.79 -0.44
C PHE A 215 -17.71 -5.86 -1.74
N GLU A 216 -17.08 -5.63 -2.89
CA GLU A 216 -17.70 -5.77 -4.21
C GLU A 216 -18.27 -7.18 -4.41
N VAL A 217 -17.48 -8.23 -4.17
CA VAL A 217 -17.91 -9.64 -4.33
C VAL A 217 -19.08 -9.97 -3.40
N ILE A 218 -19.02 -9.55 -2.13
CA ILE A 218 -20.12 -9.80 -1.19
C ILE A 218 -21.38 -9.03 -1.64
N TRP A 219 -21.22 -7.80 -2.08
CA TRP A 219 -22.33 -6.95 -2.50
C TRP A 219 -22.99 -7.45 -3.79
N SER A 220 -22.23 -8.01 -4.74
CA SER A 220 -22.78 -8.58 -5.96
C SER A 220 -23.69 -9.79 -5.68
N GLU A 221 -23.33 -10.62 -4.72
CA GLU A 221 -24.14 -11.78 -4.31
C GLU A 221 -25.41 -11.37 -3.55
N VAL A 222 -25.34 -10.31 -2.72
CA VAL A 222 -26.46 -9.91 -1.86
C VAL A 222 -27.53 -9.10 -2.61
N LYS A 223 -27.17 -8.26 -3.57
CA LYS A 223 -28.08 -7.25 -4.14
C LYS A 223 -28.40 -7.36 -5.64
N GLY A 224 -27.99 -8.43 -6.32
CA GLY A 224 -28.51 -8.82 -7.63
C GLY A 224 -28.94 -7.67 -8.56
N GLY A 225 -27.98 -6.89 -9.08
CA GLY A 225 -28.22 -5.97 -10.19
C GLY A 225 -28.82 -4.60 -9.84
N SER A 226 -27.98 -3.62 -9.52
CA SER A 226 -28.33 -2.19 -9.65
C SER A 226 -27.06 -1.35 -9.77
N PHE A 227 -27.18 -0.20 -10.44
CA PHE A 227 -26.19 0.82 -10.85
C PHE A 227 -24.88 0.90 -10.04
N GLY A 228 -24.93 0.68 -8.71
CA GLY A 228 -23.76 0.59 -7.85
C GLY A 228 -22.74 -0.48 -8.23
N LEU A 229 -23.16 -1.58 -8.87
CA LEU A 229 -22.23 -2.63 -9.33
C LEU A 229 -21.25 -2.13 -10.38
N SER A 230 -21.63 -1.18 -11.24
CA SER A 230 -20.70 -0.63 -12.25
C SER A 230 -19.63 0.25 -11.62
N VAL A 231 -19.97 1.00 -10.57
CA VAL A 231 -19.02 1.84 -9.83
C VAL A 231 -18.08 0.99 -8.98
N LEU A 232 -18.61 -0.04 -8.31
CA LEU A 232 -17.80 -0.98 -7.53
C LEU A 232 -16.83 -1.74 -8.43
N ARG A 233 -17.28 -2.14 -9.62
CA ARG A 233 -16.43 -2.71 -10.67
C ARG A 233 -15.29 -1.78 -11.05
N ALA A 234 -15.49 -0.47 -11.08
CA ALA A 234 -14.41 0.48 -11.37
C ALA A 234 -13.35 0.56 -10.25
N LEU A 235 -13.67 0.20 -8.99
CA LEU A 235 -12.70 0.16 -7.89
C LEU A 235 -11.55 -0.82 -8.15
N ARG A 236 -11.77 -1.83 -9.00
CA ARG A 236 -10.69 -2.72 -9.43
C ARG A 236 -9.61 -2.03 -10.24
N LEU A 237 -9.82 -0.83 -10.77
CA LEU A 237 -8.74 -0.06 -11.39
C LEU A 237 -7.73 0.41 -10.34
N LEU A 238 -8.13 0.49 -9.06
CA LEU A 238 -7.24 0.91 -7.98
C LEU A 238 -6.07 -0.07 -7.76
N ARG A 239 -6.20 -1.36 -8.10
CA ARG A 239 -5.08 -2.32 -7.98
C ARG A 239 -3.94 -2.03 -8.96
N ILE A 240 -4.19 -1.30 -10.06
CA ILE A 240 -3.12 -0.82 -10.96
C ILE A 240 -2.15 0.07 -10.17
N PHE A 241 -2.66 0.89 -9.24
CA PHE A 241 -1.82 1.73 -8.38
C PHE A 241 -0.92 0.94 -7.43
N LYS A 242 -1.10 -0.38 -7.24
CA LYS A 242 -0.14 -1.20 -6.48
C LYS A 242 1.26 -1.15 -7.11
N VAL A 243 1.38 -0.90 -8.41
CA VAL A 243 2.67 -0.70 -9.10
C VAL A 243 3.48 0.45 -8.50
N THR A 244 2.81 1.50 -7.98
CA THR A 244 3.46 2.69 -7.39
C THR A 244 4.34 2.35 -6.19
N LYS A 245 3.98 1.29 -5.44
CA LYS A 245 4.76 0.82 -4.29
C LYS A 245 6.13 0.26 -4.72
N TYR A 246 6.15 -0.40 -5.86
CA TYR A 246 7.29 -1.16 -6.35
C TYR A 246 8.20 -0.32 -7.25
N TRP A 247 7.62 0.61 -8.02
CA TRP A 247 8.37 1.52 -8.86
C TRP A 247 8.86 2.74 -8.07
N SER A 248 10.12 2.71 -7.62
CA SER A 248 10.72 3.74 -6.75
C SER A 248 10.58 5.18 -7.28
N SER A 249 10.79 5.41 -8.58
CA SER A 249 10.62 6.74 -9.19
C SER A 249 9.18 7.24 -9.11
N LEU A 250 8.21 6.39 -9.47
CA LEU A 250 6.78 6.72 -9.38
C LEU A 250 6.35 6.93 -7.94
N ARG A 251 6.85 6.10 -7.02
CA ARG A 251 6.63 6.22 -5.57
C ARG A 251 7.04 7.60 -5.06
N ASN A 252 8.26 8.03 -5.42
CA ASN A 252 8.82 9.30 -4.98
C ASN A 252 8.05 10.48 -5.58
N LEU A 253 7.60 10.37 -6.84
CA LEU A 253 6.74 11.37 -7.47
C LEU A 253 5.42 11.50 -6.70
N VAL A 254 4.74 10.38 -6.41
CA VAL A 254 3.48 10.38 -5.65
C VAL A 254 3.67 10.97 -4.27
N ILE A 255 4.73 10.60 -3.53
CA ILE A 255 5.03 11.18 -2.22
C ILE A 255 5.28 12.69 -2.32
N SER A 256 6.05 13.14 -3.33
CA SER A 256 6.31 14.56 -3.55
C SER A 256 5.03 15.34 -3.84
N LEU A 257 4.11 14.76 -4.62
CA LEU A 257 2.81 15.35 -4.91
C LEU A 257 1.97 15.43 -3.63
N LEU A 258 1.90 14.35 -2.85
CA LEU A 258 1.16 14.33 -1.58
C LEU A 258 1.69 15.36 -0.57
N ASN A 259 3.00 15.62 -0.57
CA ASN A 259 3.60 16.64 0.29
C ASN A 259 3.20 18.07 -0.11
N SER A 260 2.97 18.34 -1.40
CA SER A 260 2.51 19.66 -1.86
C SER A 260 0.98 19.82 -1.80
N MET A 261 0.22 18.74 -1.55
CA MET A 261 -1.25 18.77 -1.55
C MET A 261 -1.83 19.82 -0.61
N ARG A 262 -1.26 20.04 0.58
CA ARG A 262 -1.79 21.07 1.50
C ARG A 262 -1.77 22.47 0.88
N SER A 263 -0.68 22.81 0.17
CA SER A 263 -0.56 24.09 -0.53
C SER A 263 -1.48 24.14 -1.75
N ILE A 264 -1.54 23.06 -2.53
CA ILE A 264 -2.42 22.94 -3.70
C ILE A 264 -3.89 23.11 -3.29
N ILE A 265 -4.34 22.47 -2.20
CA ILE A 265 -5.71 22.58 -1.68
C ILE A 265 -6.04 24.03 -1.31
N SER A 266 -5.09 24.76 -0.70
CA SER A 266 -5.29 26.18 -0.38
C SER A 266 -5.51 27.02 -1.64
N LEU A 267 -4.75 26.77 -2.70
CA LEU A 267 -4.89 27.48 -3.98
C LEU A 267 -6.19 27.07 -4.71
N LEU A 268 -6.52 25.79 -4.73
CA LEU A 268 -7.76 25.27 -5.31
C LEU A 268 -8.99 25.81 -4.58
N PHE A 269 -8.94 26.00 -3.26
CA PHE A 269 -10.02 26.59 -2.50
C PHE A 269 -10.25 28.06 -2.89
N LEU A 270 -9.17 28.84 -3.04
CA LEU A 270 -9.27 30.22 -3.52
C LEU A 270 -9.84 30.29 -4.95
N LEU A 271 -9.35 29.42 -5.83
CA LEU A 271 -9.85 29.31 -7.21
C LEU A 271 -11.34 28.93 -7.23
N PHE A 272 -11.75 27.97 -6.40
CA PHE A 272 -13.15 27.56 -6.28
C PHE A 272 -14.02 28.71 -5.76
N LEU A 273 -13.56 29.47 -4.76
CA LEU A 273 -14.27 30.66 -4.27
C LEU A 273 -14.43 31.72 -5.37
N PHE A 274 -13.38 31.94 -6.17
CA PHE A 274 -13.45 32.83 -7.33
C PHE A 274 -14.52 32.36 -8.33
N ILE A 275 -14.48 31.07 -8.71
CA ILE A 275 -15.50 30.47 -9.61
C ILE A 275 -16.90 30.65 -9.02
N LEU A 276 -17.08 30.44 -7.72
CA LEU A 276 -18.36 30.59 -7.05
C LEU A 276 -18.89 32.03 -7.11
N ILE A 277 -18.05 33.03 -6.85
CA ILE A 277 -18.43 34.45 -6.94
C ILE A 277 -18.91 34.78 -8.36
N PHE A 278 -18.14 34.39 -9.39
CA PHE A 278 -18.51 34.64 -10.78
C PHE A 278 -19.73 33.86 -11.24
N ALA A 279 -19.94 32.64 -10.75
CA ALA A 279 -21.13 31.85 -11.04
C ALA A 279 -22.38 32.53 -10.47
N LEU A 280 -22.34 32.99 -9.21
CA LEU A 280 -23.45 33.73 -8.60
C LEU A 280 -23.70 35.08 -9.29
N LEU A 281 -22.63 35.80 -9.66
CA LEU A 281 -22.76 37.03 -10.45
C LEU A 281 -23.42 36.74 -11.81
N GLY A 282 -22.97 35.71 -12.51
CA GLY A 282 -23.55 35.28 -13.78
C GLY A 282 -25.02 34.89 -13.65
N MET A 283 -25.42 34.21 -12.57
CA MET A 283 -26.82 33.92 -12.28
C MET A 283 -27.66 35.20 -12.08
N GLN A 284 -27.12 36.22 -11.40
CA GLN A 284 -27.84 37.48 -11.21
C GLN A 284 -27.95 38.30 -12.51
N LEU A 285 -26.95 38.23 -13.38
CA LEU A 285 -26.91 39.00 -14.63
C LEU A 285 -27.63 38.30 -15.80
N PHE A 286 -27.51 36.98 -15.90
CA PHE A 286 -27.92 36.19 -17.07
C PHE A 286 -28.89 35.04 -16.74
N GLY A 287 -29.34 34.92 -15.48
CA GLY A 287 -30.30 33.92 -15.07
C GLY A 287 -31.63 34.04 -15.84
N GLY A 288 -32.01 32.97 -16.53
CA GLY A 288 -33.21 32.91 -17.38
C GLY A 288 -33.09 33.69 -18.70
N GLN A 289 -31.98 34.40 -18.94
CA GLN A 289 -31.80 35.24 -20.12
C GLN A 289 -31.34 34.43 -21.35
N PHE A 290 -30.75 33.25 -21.15
CA PHE A 290 -30.27 32.39 -22.23
C PHE A 290 -31.36 31.46 -22.79
N ASN A 291 -32.63 31.76 -22.48
CA ASN A 291 -33.77 31.01 -22.98
C ASN A 291 -34.20 31.57 -24.34
N PHE A 292 -33.45 31.25 -25.39
CA PHE A 292 -33.76 31.68 -26.75
C PHE A 292 -34.97 30.90 -27.32
N SER A 293 -35.61 31.47 -28.33
CA SER A 293 -36.82 30.88 -28.95
C SER A 293 -36.57 29.55 -29.66
N THR A 294 -35.33 29.28 -30.06
CA THR A 294 -34.91 28.02 -30.69
C THR A 294 -34.52 26.98 -29.68
N GLU A 295 -33.64 27.32 -28.72
CA GLU A 295 -33.13 26.38 -27.71
C GLU A 295 -32.45 27.12 -26.55
N THR A 296 -32.40 26.47 -25.38
CA THR A 296 -31.57 26.87 -24.24
C THR A 296 -30.20 26.21 -24.36
N PRO A 297 -29.10 26.96 -24.52
CA PRO A 297 -27.75 26.38 -24.55
C PRO A 297 -27.43 25.64 -23.26
N GLU A 298 -26.65 24.55 -23.35
CA GLU A 298 -26.18 23.82 -22.17
C GLU A 298 -25.33 24.71 -21.25
N THR A 299 -24.58 25.65 -21.84
CA THR A 299 -23.77 26.67 -21.16
C THR A 299 -24.60 27.90 -20.78
N ASN A 300 -25.40 27.79 -19.73
CA ASN A 300 -26.25 28.87 -19.23
C ASN A 300 -26.01 29.19 -17.75
N PHE A 301 -26.75 30.19 -17.24
CA PHE A 301 -26.69 30.65 -15.85
C PHE A 301 -28.01 30.45 -15.10
N ASN A 302 -28.83 29.48 -15.51
CA ASN A 302 -30.16 29.26 -14.92
C ASN A 302 -30.10 28.58 -13.55
N THR A 303 -29.16 27.66 -13.35
CA THR A 303 -28.99 26.92 -12.09
C THR A 303 -27.56 26.97 -11.60
N PHE A 304 -27.37 26.84 -10.29
CA PHE A 304 -26.06 26.94 -9.67
C PHE A 304 -25.01 25.94 -10.20
N PRO A 305 -25.29 24.64 -10.36
CA PRO A 305 -24.31 23.69 -10.89
C PRO A 305 -23.91 23.99 -12.34
N ILE A 306 -24.87 24.38 -13.18
CA ILE A 306 -24.60 24.72 -14.58
C ILE A 306 -23.80 26.02 -14.65
N ALA A 307 -24.14 27.04 -13.87
CA ALA A 307 -23.38 28.29 -13.80
C ALA A 307 -21.91 28.06 -13.37
N LEU A 308 -21.66 27.16 -12.42
CA LEU A 308 -20.30 26.75 -12.04
C LEU A 308 -19.53 26.13 -13.22
N LEU A 309 -20.18 25.23 -13.97
CA LEU A 309 -19.58 24.60 -15.15
C LEU A 309 -19.33 25.62 -16.27
N THR A 310 -20.27 26.52 -16.53
CA THR A 310 -20.13 27.59 -17.53
C THR A 310 -18.95 28.52 -17.20
N VAL A 311 -18.78 28.93 -15.94
CA VAL A 311 -17.62 29.73 -15.52
C VAL A 311 -16.32 28.93 -15.63
N PHE A 312 -16.34 27.65 -15.29
CA PHE A 312 -15.18 26.78 -15.45
C PHE A 312 -14.75 26.65 -16.92
N GLN A 313 -15.70 26.48 -17.84
CA GLN A 313 -15.44 26.45 -19.29
C GLN A 313 -14.86 27.78 -19.81
N ILE A 314 -15.39 28.92 -19.33
CA ILE A 314 -14.79 30.23 -19.68
C ILE A 314 -13.32 30.31 -19.19
N LEU A 315 -13.03 29.77 -18.01
CA LEU A 315 -11.66 29.76 -17.45
C LEU A 315 -10.70 28.81 -18.20
N THR A 316 -11.19 27.70 -18.76
CA THR A 316 -10.37 26.84 -19.62
C THR A 316 -10.07 27.49 -20.97
N GLY A 317 -10.82 28.52 -21.34
CA GLY A 317 -10.71 29.22 -22.62
C GLY A 317 -11.34 28.43 -23.78
N GLU A 318 -12.17 27.43 -23.48
CA GLU A 318 -12.88 26.62 -24.46
C GLU A 318 -14.26 27.23 -24.73
N ASP A 319 -14.55 27.57 -25.99
CA ASP A 319 -15.83 28.15 -26.43
C ASP A 319 -16.36 29.33 -25.58
N TRP A 320 -15.45 30.07 -24.92
CA TRP A 320 -15.79 31.24 -24.11
C TRP A 320 -16.43 32.36 -24.94
N ASN A 321 -16.04 32.44 -26.22
CA ASN A 321 -16.59 33.39 -27.19
C ASN A 321 -18.06 33.09 -27.49
N GLU A 322 -18.45 31.81 -27.55
CA GLU A 322 -19.84 31.42 -27.75
C GLU A 322 -20.69 31.85 -26.55
N VAL A 323 -20.24 31.56 -25.32
CA VAL A 323 -20.92 32.01 -24.10
C VAL A 323 -21.04 33.54 -24.04
N MET A 324 -20.01 34.26 -24.49
CA MET A 324 -20.04 35.72 -24.62
C MET A 324 -21.06 36.19 -25.66
N TYR A 325 -21.11 35.57 -26.84
CA TYR A 325 -22.08 35.92 -27.88
C TYR A 325 -23.51 35.69 -27.41
N GLN A 326 -23.79 34.58 -26.73
CA GLN A 326 -25.09 34.32 -26.13
C GLN A 326 -25.45 35.38 -25.08
N GLY A 327 -24.48 35.82 -24.26
CA GLY A 327 -24.67 36.94 -23.34
C GLY A 327 -25.05 38.24 -24.03
N ILE A 328 -24.36 38.61 -25.11
CA ILE A 328 -24.67 39.82 -25.89
C ILE A 328 -26.05 39.73 -26.54
N ILE A 329 -26.36 38.59 -27.16
CA ILE A 329 -27.65 38.36 -27.84
C ILE A 329 -28.79 38.44 -26.82
N SER A 330 -28.65 37.83 -25.64
CA SER A 330 -29.67 37.87 -24.58
C SER A 330 -30.00 39.28 -24.10
N GLN A 331 -29.05 40.22 -24.19
CA GLN A 331 -29.20 41.61 -23.74
C GLN A 331 -29.62 42.56 -24.88
N GLY A 332 -30.14 42.02 -25.99
CA GLY A 332 -30.62 42.81 -27.14
C GLY A 332 -29.60 42.95 -28.27
N GLY A 333 -28.66 42.02 -28.38
CA GLY A 333 -27.67 41.94 -29.46
C GLY A 333 -26.62 43.06 -29.42
N ALA A 334 -25.86 43.22 -30.50
CA ALA A 334 -24.74 44.16 -30.56
C ALA A 334 -25.13 45.58 -30.12
N LYS A 335 -26.31 46.07 -30.50
CA LYS A 335 -26.75 47.45 -30.25
C LYS A 335 -27.03 47.80 -28.79
N ARG A 336 -27.38 46.83 -27.94
CA ARG A 336 -27.79 47.07 -26.54
C ARG A 336 -27.02 46.23 -25.53
N GLY A 337 -26.60 45.03 -25.93
CA GLY A 337 -25.82 44.11 -25.11
C GLY A 337 -24.31 44.38 -25.10
N MET A 338 -23.77 45.13 -26.07
CA MET A 338 -22.38 45.61 -26.02
C MET A 338 -22.34 47.08 -25.61
N ILE A 339 -21.73 47.36 -24.45
CA ILE A 339 -21.53 48.73 -23.94
C ILE A 339 -20.70 49.58 -24.92
N TYR A 340 -19.86 48.94 -25.74
CA TYR A 340 -18.97 49.60 -26.73
C TYR A 340 -19.28 49.21 -28.18
N SER A 341 -20.55 48.95 -28.52
CA SER A 341 -20.96 48.83 -29.93
C SER A 341 -21.05 50.22 -30.56
N VAL A 342 -19.96 50.68 -31.17
CA VAL A 342 -19.96 51.84 -32.08
C VAL A 342 -20.44 51.41 -33.45
#